data_AF-A0A2G8K1G5-F1
#
_entry.id   AF-A0A2G8K1G5-F1
#
_cell.length_a   1.000
_cell.length_b   1.000
_cell.length_c   1.000
_cell.angle_alpha   90.00
_cell.angle_beta   90.00
_cell.angle_gamma   90.00
#
_symmetry.space_group_name_H-M   'P 1'
#
loop_
_entity.id
_entity.type
_entity.pdbx_description
1 polymer ?
#
loop_
_entity_poly.entity_id
_entity_poly.type
_entity_poly.pdbx_seq_one_letter_code
_entity_poly.pdbx_strand_id
1 'polypeptide(L)'
;MGPTTKISLFVDHFIKPLVPQINSYIHDTPDFLRKLEDIKNQIPSTAIIGTFDVTSLYTNIPHAEGIAATCAALSKKVHPCPPISDIKALMQQVLTKNNFTFMDKHYLQRHGSHGNQDGLPLLPVYVNFLDVTVRKEHGSLSTDLYTKPTDTHQYLHSSSCHPRHCKSGIAYSQALRLRRICSNNSSFIRHTDALEKHLIARGHSARRVREAIQRVRSLSRSSTLAVKDKKGRDCDNKLPLVVTFHPNLPPFRKSPLTTTTFSSLQIDSNEPSLKNPSSPTDDHATYETFLYVLLFHL
;
A
#
# COMPACT_ATOMS: atom_id res chain seq x y z
N MET A 1 -10.40 -11.84 -17.02
CA MET A 1 -10.21 -10.38 -17.12
C MET A 1 -11.56 -9.77 -17.46
N GLY A 2 -12.04 -8.82 -16.66
CA GLY A 2 -13.34 -8.19 -16.89
C GLY A 2 -13.34 -7.32 -18.15
N PRO A 3 -14.51 -7.08 -18.77
CA PRO A 3 -14.60 -6.31 -20.02
C PRO A 3 -14.18 -4.84 -19.86
N THR A 4 -14.24 -4.29 -18.65
CA THR A 4 -13.89 -2.90 -18.35
C THR A 4 -12.41 -2.70 -17.96
N THR A 5 -11.62 -3.76 -17.82
CA THR A 5 -10.24 -3.68 -17.26
C THR A 5 -9.33 -2.73 -18.03
N LYS A 6 -9.32 -2.78 -19.38
CA LYS A 6 -8.48 -1.89 -20.20
C LYS A 6 -8.91 -0.42 -20.09
N ILE A 7 -10.22 -0.17 -20.01
CA ILE A 7 -10.77 1.17 -19.86
C ILE A 7 -10.44 1.72 -18.47
N SER A 8 -10.52 0.89 -17.44
CA SER A 8 -10.14 1.24 -16.07
C SER A 8 -8.66 1.64 -15.98
N LEU A 9 -7.76 0.90 -16.64
CA LEU A 9 -6.33 1.22 -16.66
C LEU A 9 -6.04 2.55 -17.39
N PHE A 10 -6.76 2.80 -18.49
CA PHE A 10 -6.63 4.05 -19.22
C PHE A 10 -7.10 5.25 -18.37
N VAL A 11 -8.25 5.14 -17.72
CA VAL A 11 -8.78 6.19 -16.83
C VAL A 11 -7.85 6.40 -15.63
N ASP A 12 -7.36 5.33 -15.01
CA ASP A 12 -6.44 5.40 -13.87
C ASP A 12 -5.16 6.20 -14.19
N HIS A 13 -4.62 6.05 -15.41
CA HIS A 13 -3.45 6.80 -15.87
C HIS A 13 -3.61 8.32 -15.71
N PHE A 14 -4.81 8.86 -15.94
CA PHE A 14 -5.07 10.30 -15.86
C PHE A 14 -5.48 10.77 -14.46
N ILE A 15 -6.10 9.90 -13.66
CA ILE A 15 -6.56 10.22 -12.30
C ILE A 15 -5.42 10.11 -11.29
N LYS A 16 -4.58 9.08 -11.40
CA LYS A 16 -3.51 8.77 -10.44
C LYS A 16 -2.57 9.95 -10.12
N PRO A 17 -2.16 10.82 -11.09
CA PRO A 17 -1.35 12.00 -10.80
C PRO A 17 -2.06 13.09 -9.97
N LEU A 18 -3.38 13.05 -9.85
CA LEU A 18 -4.18 14.00 -9.07
C LEU A 18 -4.24 13.63 -7.59
N VAL A 19 -4.19 12.34 -7.27
CA VAL A 19 -4.35 11.82 -5.90
C VAL A 19 -3.32 12.43 -4.93
N PRO A 20 -2.01 12.56 -5.27
CA PRO A 20 -1.04 13.18 -4.37
C PRO A 20 -1.25 14.68 -4.11
N GLN A 21 -2.11 15.35 -4.88
CA GLN A 21 -2.40 16.78 -4.72
C GLN A 21 -3.45 17.05 -3.65
N ILE A 22 -4.07 15.99 -3.12
CA ILE A 22 -5.09 16.09 -2.07
C ILE A 22 -4.39 16.30 -0.72
N ASN A 23 -4.81 17.30 0.05
CA ASN A 23 -4.18 17.65 1.33
C ASN A 23 -4.19 16.49 2.34
N SER A 24 -5.23 15.65 2.34
CA SER A 24 -5.37 14.48 3.21
C SER A 24 -4.68 13.22 2.68
N TYR A 25 -4.02 13.27 1.51
CA TYR A 25 -3.37 12.10 0.93
C TYR A 25 -2.25 11.56 1.83
N ILE A 26 -2.24 10.27 2.10
CA ILE A 26 -1.15 9.60 2.83
C ILE A 26 -0.59 8.53 1.90
N HIS A 27 0.70 8.61 1.57
CA HIS A 27 1.31 7.67 0.62
C HIS A 27 1.59 6.29 1.25
N ASP A 28 2.17 6.28 2.44
CA ASP A 28 2.58 5.07 3.15
C ASP A 28 2.83 5.36 4.65
N THR A 29 3.18 4.33 5.42
CA THR A 29 3.48 4.47 6.85
C THR A 29 4.60 5.48 7.12
N PRO A 30 5.78 5.47 6.45
CA PRO A 30 6.76 6.54 6.62
C PRO A 30 6.22 7.95 6.36
N ASP A 31 5.37 8.13 5.34
CA ASP A 31 4.73 9.40 5.04
C ASP A 31 3.79 9.87 6.15
N PHE A 32 2.95 8.95 6.63
CA PHE A 32 2.10 9.19 7.78
C PHE A 32 2.92 9.63 9.01
N LEU A 33 4.00 8.91 9.32
CA LEU A 33 4.86 9.22 10.46
C LEU A 33 5.55 10.58 10.34
N ARG A 34 5.94 11.01 9.13
CA ARG A 34 6.48 12.36 8.90
C ARG A 34 5.43 13.42 9.17
N LYS A 35 4.23 13.26 8.59
CA LYS A 35 3.11 14.18 8.80
C LYS A 35 2.72 14.31 10.28
N LEU A 36 2.76 13.20 11.02
CA LEU A 36 2.55 13.22 12.47
C LEU A 36 3.63 14.02 13.21
N GLU A 37 4.90 13.90 12.81
CA GLU A 37 5.99 14.67 13.43
C GLU A 37 5.86 16.18 13.15
N ASP A 38 5.40 16.55 11.95
CA ASP A 38 5.19 17.95 11.56
C ASP A 38 4.14 18.66 12.43
N ILE A 39 3.07 17.94 12.81
CA ILE A 39 1.97 18.49 13.63
C ILE A 39 2.16 18.26 15.13
N LYS A 40 3.14 17.45 15.55
CA LYS A 40 3.27 16.94 16.92
C LYS A 40 3.25 18.01 18.02
N ASN A 41 3.86 19.17 17.74
CA ASN A 41 3.94 20.28 18.68
C ASN A 41 2.80 21.30 18.54
N GLN A 42 1.88 21.08 17.60
CA GLN A 42 0.79 21.99 17.26
C GLN A 42 -0.57 21.50 17.81
N ILE A 43 -0.59 20.37 18.51
CA ILE A 43 -1.83 19.72 18.96
C ILE A 43 -2.22 20.25 20.34
N PRO A 44 -3.38 20.91 20.48
CA PRO A 44 -3.87 21.38 21.77
C PRO A 44 -4.04 20.24 22.78
N SER A 45 -3.87 20.53 24.07
CA SER A 45 -4.13 19.57 25.15
C SER A 45 -5.59 19.07 25.16
N THR A 46 -6.53 19.89 24.70
CA THR A 46 -7.96 19.56 24.55
C THR A 46 -8.29 18.73 23.30
N ALA A 47 -7.38 18.59 22.35
CA ALA A 47 -7.66 17.88 21.09
C ALA A 47 -7.95 16.39 21.32
N ILE A 48 -8.97 15.87 20.66
CA ILE A 48 -9.31 14.45 20.69
C ILE A 48 -8.82 13.82 19.39
N ILE A 49 -8.23 12.62 19.50
CA ILE A 49 -7.82 11.84 18.33
C ILE A 49 -8.88 10.78 18.09
N GLY A 50 -9.33 10.67 16.83
CA GLY A 50 -10.28 9.66 16.40
C GLY A 50 -9.85 9.03 15.09
N THR A 51 -10.19 7.75 14.93
CA THR A 51 -10.17 7.06 13.63
C THR A 51 -11.60 6.76 13.25
N PHE A 52 -11.93 6.96 11.98
CA PHE A 52 -13.24 6.65 11.43
C PHE A 52 -13.08 5.53 10.42
N ASP A 53 -13.68 4.38 10.71
CA ASP A 53 -13.74 3.31 9.74
C ASP A 53 -14.86 3.60 8.74
N VAL A 54 -14.50 3.63 7.45
CA VAL A 54 -15.49 3.73 6.37
C VAL A 54 -15.97 2.32 6.06
N THR A 55 -17.21 2.03 6.41
CA THR A 55 -17.85 0.77 6.01
C THR A 55 -18.02 0.75 4.50
N SER A 56 -17.61 -0.35 3.85
CA SER A 56 -17.99 -0.62 2.46
C SER A 56 -17.48 0.44 1.46
N LEU A 57 -16.21 0.85 1.60
CA LEU A 57 -15.57 1.90 0.77
C LEU A 57 -15.83 1.73 -0.73
N TYR A 58 -15.56 0.56 -1.30
CA TYR A 58 -15.72 0.34 -2.74
C TYR A 58 -17.17 0.19 -3.20
N THR A 59 -18.10 -0.08 -2.27
CA THR A 59 -19.50 -0.41 -2.58
C THR A 59 -20.48 0.72 -2.27
N ASN A 60 -20.00 1.81 -1.64
CA ASN A 60 -20.80 2.98 -1.24
C ASN A 60 -20.33 4.31 -1.86
N ILE A 61 -19.32 4.34 -2.75
CA ILE A 61 -18.88 5.60 -3.37
C ILE A 61 -19.98 6.15 -4.29
N PRO A 62 -20.52 7.35 -4.03
CA PRO A 62 -21.53 7.94 -4.89
C PRO A 62 -20.92 8.23 -6.27
N HIS A 63 -21.31 7.47 -7.29
CA HIS A 63 -20.71 7.55 -8.63
C HIS A 63 -20.78 8.96 -9.21
N ALA A 64 -21.91 9.65 -9.04
CA ALA A 64 -22.11 11.00 -9.55
C ALA A 64 -21.14 12.01 -8.91
N GLU A 65 -20.98 11.95 -7.58
CA GLU A 65 -20.09 12.84 -6.84
C GLU A 65 -18.62 12.54 -7.17
N GLY A 66 -18.23 11.26 -7.27
CA GLY A 66 -16.88 10.85 -7.65
C GLY A 66 -16.48 11.32 -9.06
N ILE A 67 -17.40 11.21 -10.02
CA ILE A 67 -17.20 11.74 -11.37
C ILE A 67 -17.08 13.27 -11.35
N ALA A 68 -17.98 13.95 -10.63
CA ALA A 68 -17.97 15.42 -10.54
C ALA A 68 -16.66 15.93 -9.93
N ALA A 69 -16.22 15.34 -8.81
CA ALA A 69 -14.96 15.69 -8.14
C ALA A 69 -13.75 15.46 -9.06
N THR A 70 -13.72 14.35 -9.79
CA THR A 70 -12.65 14.04 -10.74
C THR A 70 -12.60 15.04 -11.90
N CYS A 71 -13.76 15.39 -12.46
CA CYS A 71 -13.85 16.40 -13.52
C CYS A 71 -13.36 17.77 -13.04
N ALA A 72 -13.76 18.18 -11.83
CA ALA A 72 -13.32 19.45 -11.22
C ALA A 72 -11.81 19.47 -10.91
N ALA A 73 -11.21 18.31 -10.58
CA ALA A 73 -9.77 18.20 -10.39
C ALA A 73 -9.02 18.27 -11.73
N LEU A 74 -9.54 17.62 -12.78
CA LEU A 74 -8.95 17.65 -14.12
C LEU A 74 -9.06 19.01 -14.80
N SER A 75 -10.11 19.78 -14.54
CA SER A 75 -10.32 21.12 -15.13
C SER A 75 -9.30 22.16 -14.66
N LYS A 76 -8.52 21.88 -13.61
CA LYS A 76 -7.41 22.74 -13.18
C LYS A 76 -6.23 22.73 -14.16
N LYS A 77 -6.18 21.81 -15.12
CA LYS A 77 -5.15 21.76 -16.16
C LYS A 77 -5.50 22.68 -17.32
N VAL A 78 -4.53 23.47 -17.77
CA VAL A 78 -4.68 24.46 -18.87
C VAL A 78 -5.10 23.80 -20.20
N HIS A 79 -4.67 22.55 -20.45
CA HIS A 79 -5.07 21.75 -21.62
C HIS A 79 -5.26 20.27 -21.25
N PRO A 80 -6.49 19.81 -20.97
CA PRO A 80 -6.76 18.40 -20.71
C PRO A 80 -6.69 17.59 -22.01
N CYS A 81 -5.75 16.65 -22.09
CA CYS A 81 -5.71 15.63 -23.14
C CYS A 81 -5.70 14.25 -22.47
N PRO A 82 -6.69 13.36 -22.74
CA PRO A 82 -7.87 13.58 -23.58
C PRO A 82 -8.88 14.57 -22.95
N PRO A 83 -9.88 15.05 -23.72
CA PRO A 83 -10.96 15.89 -23.21
C PRO A 83 -11.61 15.32 -21.96
N ILE A 84 -11.97 16.19 -21.01
CA ILE A 84 -12.62 15.79 -19.75
C ILE A 84 -13.94 15.06 -20.00
N SER A 85 -14.66 15.41 -21.09
CA SER A 85 -15.88 14.72 -21.53
C SER A 85 -15.65 13.23 -21.78
N ASP A 86 -14.51 12.88 -22.35
CA ASP A 86 -14.19 11.51 -22.76
C ASP A 86 -13.82 10.68 -21.53
N ILE A 87 -13.01 11.26 -20.63
CA ILE A 87 -12.70 10.65 -19.33
C ILE A 87 -13.98 10.43 -18.53
N LYS A 88 -14.87 11.44 -18.49
CA LYS A 88 -16.18 11.35 -17.82
C LYS A 88 -17.03 10.21 -18.39
N ALA A 89 -17.12 10.11 -19.72
CA ALA A 89 -17.90 9.05 -20.38
C ALA A 89 -17.33 7.66 -20.06
N LEU A 90 -16.00 7.49 -20.13
CA LEU A 90 -15.33 6.23 -19.80
C LEU A 90 -15.51 5.86 -18.33
N MET A 91 -15.40 6.82 -17.39
CA MET A 91 -15.69 6.62 -15.97
C MET A 91 -17.14 6.16 -15.76
N GLN A 92 -18.11 6.79 -16.41
CA GLN A 92 -19.51 6.37 -16.35
C GLN A 92 -19.68 4.93 -16.83
N GLN A 93 -19.03 4.53 -17.93
CA GLN A 93 -19.10 3.15 -18.42
C GLN A 93 -18.46 2.15 -17.43
N VAL A 94 -17.29 2.46 -16.88
CA VAL A 94 -16.59 1.58 -15.92
C VAL A 94 -17.42 1.40 -14.65
N LEU A 95 -18.01 2.48 -14.12
CA LEU A 95 -18.77 2.47 -12.87
C LEU A 95 -20.18 1.86 -13.01
N THR A 96 -20.81 1.94 -14.19
CA THR A 96 -22.19 1.43 -14.39
C THR A 96 -22.27 0.06 -15.06
N LYS A 97 -21.24 -0.35 -15.80
CA LYS A 97 -21.20 -1.64 -16.51
C LYS A 97 -20.20 -2.60 -15.87
N ASN A 98 -19.99 -2.49 -14.56
CA ASN A 98 -19.19 -3.44 -13.82
C ASN A 98 -19.95 -4.76 -13.69
N ASN A 99 -19.60 -5.73 -14.52
CA ASN A 99 -20.14 -7.08 -14.49
C ASN A 99 -19.08 -8.06 -13.97
N PHE A 100 -19.53 -9.04 -13.21
CA PHE A 100 -18.67 -10.14 -12.76
C PHE A 100 -19.42 -11.46 -12.83
N THR A 101 -18.67 -12.54 -12.96
CA THR A 101 -19.18 -13.91 -12.97
C THR A 101 -18.86 -14.58 -11.65
N PHE A 102 -19.88 -15.10 -10.97
CA PHE A 102 -19.73 -15.89 -9.74
C PHE A 102 -20.62 -17.12 -9.84
N MET A 103 -20.06 -18.32 -9.60
CA MET A 103 -20.76 -19.60 -9.78
C MET A 103 -21.53 -19.71 -11.11
N ASP A 104 -20.85 -19.40 -12.23
CA ASP A 104 -21.42 -19.42 -13.59
C ASP A 104 -22.66 -18.55 -13.82
N LYS A 105 -22.90 -17.59 -12.92
CA LYS A 105 -23.97 -16.58 -13.05
C LYS A 105 -23.36 -15.19 -13.23
N HIS A 106 -23.96 -14.41 -14.12
CA HIS A 106 -23.57 -13.04 -14.38
C HIS A 106 -24.28 -12.09 -13.43
N TYR A 107 -23.51 -11.26 -12.73
CA TYR A 107 -24.02 -10.24 -11.83
C TYR A 107 -23.63 -8.85 -12.36
N LEU A 108 -24.60 -7.93 -12.31
CA LEU A 108 -24.40 -6.51 -12.60
C LEU A 108 -24.56 -5.74 -11.29
N GLN A 109 -23.53 -5.02 -10.88
CA GLN A 109 -23.59 -4.21 -9.67
C GLN A 109 -24.46 -2.98 -9.92
N ARG A 110 -25.66 -2.91 -9.34
CA ARG A 110 -26.63 -1.83 -9.59
C ARG A 110 -26.56 -0.71 -8.56
N HIS A 111 -26.71 -0.97 -7.25
CA HIS A 111 -26.62 -0.02 -6.12
C HIS A 111 -26.38 -0.82 -4.81
N GLY A 112 -25.84 -0.24 -3.73
CA GLY A 112 -25.62 -0.90 -2.42
C GLY A 112 -26.49 -0.35 -1.27
N SER A 113 -27.16 -1.21 -0.50
CA SER A 113 -27.91 -0.86 0.73
C SER A 113 -27.94 -2.02 1.76
N HIS A 114 -27.98 -1.64 3.05
CA HIS A 114 -28.12 -2.38 4.34
C HIS A 114 -27.01 -3.39 4.71
N GLY A 115 -26.50 -3.50 5.93
CA GLY A 115 -26.75 -2.93 7.27
C GLY A 115 -26.10 -3.91 8.27
N ASN A 116 -25.25 -3.47 9.20
CA ASN A 116 -25.58 -3.42 10.62
C ASN A 116 -24.57 -2.53 11.37
N GLN A 117 -25.14 -1.78 12.31
CA GLN A 117 -24.50 -0.91 13.29
C GLN A 117 -23.95 -1.76 14.44
N ASP A 118 -22.76 -1.41 14.91
CA ASP A 118 -22.30 -1.55 16.30
C ASP A 118 -21.24 -0.44 16.48
N GLY A 119 -21.58 0.71 17.06
CA GLY A 119 -21.55 0.91 18.50
C GLY A 119 -20.19 1.46 18.91
N LEU A 120 -19.99 2.79 18.79
CA LEU A 120 -18.77 3.51 19.22
C LEU A 120 -18.62 3.39 20.76
N PRO A 121 -17.66 2.62 21.29
CA PRO A 121 -17.35 2.66 22.70
C PRO A 121 -16.33 3.79 22.93
N LEU A 122 -16.62 4.63 23.91
CA LEU A 122 -15.70 5.48 24.67
C LEU A 122 -14.33 5.78 24.02
N LEU A 123 -14.18 7.03 23.58
CA LEU A 123 -12.99 7.64 22.96
C LEU A 123 -11.67 7.08 23.52
N PRO A 124 -10.91 6.28 22.75
CA PRO A 124 -9.66 5.75 23.24
C PRO A 124 -8.58 6.83 23.26
N VAL A 125 -7.73 6.79 24.30
CA VAL A 125 -6.47 7.58 24.45
C VAL A 125 -5.47 7.30 23.30
N TYR A 126 -5.80 6.34 22.43
CA TYR A 126 -5.00 5.91 21.30
C TYR A 126 -5.88 5.48 20.12
N VAL A 127 -5.35 5.58 18.91
CA VAL A 127 -6.02 5.13 17.69
C VAL A 127 -5.09 4.28 16.83
N ASN A 128 -5.65 3.41 15.99
CA ASN A 128 -4.87 2.55 15.11
C ASN A 128 -5.07 2.96 13.65
N PHE A 129 -3.98 3.17 12.92
CA PHE A 129 -4.01 3.48 11.49
C PHE A 129 -2.82 2.79 10.79
N LEU A 130 -3.09 2.10 9.68
CA LEU A 130 -2.14 1.19 9.03
C LEU A 130 -1.58 0.18 10.06
N ASP A 131 -0.27 0.20 10.26
CA ASP A 131 0.51 -0.60 11.20
C ASP A 131 1.02 0.23 12.40
N VAL A 132 0.35 1.34 12.70
CA VAL A 132 0.75 2.28 13.76
C VAL A 132 -0.39 2.48 14.75
N THR A 133 -0.10 2.33 16.03
CA THR A 133 -0.91 2.86 17.12
C THR A 133 -0.39 4.25 17.47
N VAL A 134 -1.24 5.26 17.34
CA VAL A 134 -0.96 6.65 17.75
C VAL A 134 -1.57 6.88 19.12
N ARG A 135 -0.78 7.35 20.08
CA ARG A 135 -1.22 7.71 21.42
C ARG A 135 -1.01 9.20 21.66
N LYS A 136 -1.90 9.81 22.43
CA LYS A 136 -1.70 11.16 22.95
C LYS A 136 -1.21 11.09 24.39
N GLU A 137 -0.01 11.59 24.65
CA GLU A 137 0.60 11.61 25.98
C GLU A 137 1.09 13.03 26.28
N HIS A 138 0.58 13.65 27.35
CA HIS A 138 1.02 14.97 27.85
C HIS A 138 1.11 16.09 26.78
N GLY A 139 0.15 16.13 25.85
CA GLY A 139 0.12 17.13 24.77
C GLY A 139 1.03 16.83 23.58
N SER A 140 1.65 15.64 23.53
CA SER A 140 2.45 15.18 22.40
C SER A 140 1.94 13.84 21.86
N LEU A 141 2.25 13.55 20.59
CA LEU A 141 1.95 12.26 19.98
C LEU A 141 3.11 11.29 20.16
N SER A 142 2.79 10.07 20.58
CA SER A 142 3.70 8.92 20.56
C SER A 142 3.14 7.82 19.67
N THR A 143 4.03 7.07 19.02
CA THR A 143 3.68 6.03 18.06
C THR A 143 4.29 4.69 18.45
N ASP A 144 3.53 3.61 18.28
CA ASP A 144 3.97 2.24 18.50
C ASP A 144 3.45 1.32 17.37
N LEU A 145 3.99 0.11 17.25
CA LEU A 145 3.55 -0.88 16.27
C LEU A 145 2.13 -1.36 16.58
N TYR A 146 1.25 -1.29 15.59
CA TYR A 146 -0.03 -1.99 15.61
C TYR A 146 0.07 -3.30 14.82
N THR A 147 -0.38 -4.38 15.44
CA THR A 147 -0.50 -5.71 14.84
C THR A 147 -1.97 -6.10 14.89
N LYS A 148 -2.55 -6.46 13.73
CA LYS A 148 -3.93 -6.95 13.70
C LYS A 148 -4.03 -8.26 14.51
N PRO A 149 -5.13 -8.50 15.24
CA PRO A 149 -5.32 -9.75 15.99
C PRO A 149 -5.23 -11.01 15.12
N THR A 150 -5.46 -10.88 13.80
CA THR A 150 -5.37 -11.96 12.82
C THR A 150 -3.97 -12.18 12.24
N ASP A 151 -2.98 -11.36 12.62
CA ASP A 151 -1.59 -11.55 12.16
C ASP A 151 -0.97 -12.78 12.83
N THR A 152 -0.61 -13.75 12.01
CA THR A 152 0.05 -14.99 12.44
C THR A 152 1.57 -14.89 12.45
N HIS A 153 2.11 -13.72 12.07
CA HIS A 153 3.54 -13.47 11.95
C HIS A 153 4.27 -14.47 11.03
N GLN A 154 3.59 -14.91 9.98
CA GLN A 154 4.10 -15.87 9.01
C GLN A 154 5.14 -15.24 8.08
N TYR A 155 6.34 -14.98 8.60
CA TYR A 155 7.47 -14.58 7.78
C TYR A 155 7.86 -15.69 6.81
N LEU A 156 8.48 -15.29 5.70
CA LEU A 156 8.99 -16.22 4.72
C LEU A 156 10.02 -17.17 5.34
N HIS A 157 9.82 -18.48 5.16
CA HIS A 157 10.73 -19.49 5.68
C HIS A 157 12.11 -19.40 5.00
N SER A 158 13.19 -19.70 5.72
CA SER A 158 14.56 -19.58 5.19
C SER A 158 14.85 -20.51 4.00
N SER A 159 14.23 -21.69 3.98
CA SER A 159 14.37 -22.69 2.91
C SER A 159 13.37 -22.54 1.76
N SER A 160 12.48 -21.54 1.78
CA SER A 160 11.47 -21.38 0.72
C SER A 160 12.11 -21.09 -0.65
N CYS A 161 11.35 -21.39 -1.72
CA CYS A 161 11.75 -21.19 -3.12
C CYS A 161 11.72 -19.71 -3.57
N HIS A 162 12.31 -18.83 -2.76
CA HIS A 162 12.43 -17.41 -3.05
C HIS A 162 13.90 -17.04 -3.24
N PRO A 163 14.19 -15.96 -3.97
CA PRO A 163 15.54 -15.46 -4.11
C PRO A 163 16.18 -15.22 -2.74
N ARG A 164 17.48 -15.57 -2.62
CA ARG A 164 18.21 -15.45 -1.35
C ARG A 164 18.16 -14.04 -0.77
N HIS A 165 18.25 -13.02 -1.63
CA HIS A 165 18.23 -11.61 -1.23
C HIS A 165 16.90 -11.20 -0.58
N CYS A 166 15.76 -11.74 -1.05
CA CYS A 166 14.45 -11.49 -0.45
C CYS A 166 14.41 -12.01 0.99
N LYS A 167 14.96 -13.20 1.24
CA LYS A 167 14.98 -13.85 2.56
C LYS A 167 15.98 -13.19 3.52
N SER A 168 17.18 -12.89 3.04
CA SER A 168 18.21 -12.24 3.88
C SER A 168 17.89 -10.79 4.25
N GLY A 169 17.06 -10.12 3.44
CA GLY A 169 16.67 -8.73 3.67
C GLY A 169 15.62 -8.54 4.78
N ILE A 170 14.86 -9.58 5.13
CA ILE A 170 13.67 -9.48 6.00
C ILE A 170 14.02 -8.91 7.37
N ALA A 171 15.05 -9.44 8.03
CA ALA A 171 15.43 -9.01 9.37
C ALA A 171 15.76 -7.51 9.40
N TYR A 172 16.56 -7.04 8.43
CA TYR A 172 16.94 -5.63 8.35
C TYR A 172 15.74 -4.74 7.99
N SER A 173 14.93 -5.13 6.99
CA SER A 173 13.81 -4.30 6.53
C SER A 173 12.72 -4.17 7.60
N GLN A 174 12.38 -5.26 8.29
CA GLN A 174 11.41 -5.25 9.39
C GLN A 174 11.94 -4.46 10.58
N ALA A 175 13.20 -4.65 10.98
CA ALA A 175 13.80 -3.84 12.05
C ALA A 175 13.81 -2.34 11.69
N LEU A 176 14.14 -1.99 10.44
CA LEU A 176 14.13 -0.60 9.98
C LEU A 176 12.73 0.01 10.02
N ARG A 177 11.71 -0.77 9.68
CA ARG A 177 10.30 -0.37 9.83
C ARG A 177 9.95 -0.13 11.30
N LEU A 178 10.31 -1.03 12.20
CA LEU A 178 10.12 -0.86 13.65
C LEU A 178 10.80 0.42 14.16
N ARG A 179 12.02 0.72 13.69
CA ARG A 179 12.78 1.92 14.08
C ARG A 179 12.08 3.22 13.67
N ARG A 180 11.34 3.21 12.56
CA ARG A 180 10.54 4.35 12.10
C ARG A 180 9.28 4.52 12.94
N ILE A 181 8.57 3.41 13.18
CA ILE A 181 7.27 3.40 13.86
C ILE A 181 7.40 3.71 15.35
N CYS A 182 8.33 3.08 16.06
CA CYS A 182 8.40 3.21 17.51
C CYS A 182 8.99 4.57 17.91
N SER A 183 8.20 5.40 18.59
CA SER A 183 8.70 6.65 19.18
C SER A 183 9.68 6.40 20.33
N ASN A 184 9.40 5.37 21.14
CA ASN A 184 10.20 5.01 22.31
C ASN A 184 11.20 3.89 22.01
N ASN A 185 12.44 4.03 22.52
CA ASN A 185 13.46 3.01 22.30
C ASN A 185 13.18 1.70 23.05
N SER A 186 12.49 1.74 24.19
CA SER A 186 12.03 0.56 24.91
C SER A 186 11.03 -0.27 24.08
N SER A 187 10.02 0.37 23.50
CA SER A 187 9.09 -0.27 22.57
C SER A 187 9.83 -0.86 21.37
N PHE A 188 10.76 -0.11 20.78
CA PHE A 188 11.58 -0.60 19.67
C PHE A 188 12.33 -1.89 20.04
N ILE A 189 13.02 -1.91 21.19
CA ILE A 189 13.77 -3.09 21.66
C ILE A 189 12.82 -4.28 21.81
N ARG A 190 11.71 -4.10 22.53
CA ARG A 190 10.68 -5.12 22.74
C ARG A 190 10.21 -5.74 21.43
N HIS A 191 9.89 -4.91 20.43
CA HIS A 191 9.44 -5.40 19.12
C HIS A 191 10.55 -6.08 18.33
N THR A 192 11.79 -5.59 18.40
CA THR A 192 12.92 -6.28 17.74
C THR A 192 13.24 -7.63 18.36
N ASP A 193 13.08 -7.78 19.67
CA ASP A 193 13.30 -9.06 20.35
C ASP A 193 12.21 -10.08 19.99
N ALA A 194 10.95 -9.63 19.84
CA ALA A 194 9.87 -10.46 19.31
C ALA A 194 10.12 -10.87 17.85
N LEU A 195 10.54 -9.92 17.00
CA LEU A 195 10.90 -10.17 15.61
C LEU A 195 12.03 -11.20 15.50
N GLU A 196 13.06 -11.10 16.34
CA GLU A 196 14.15 -12.08 16.38
C GLU A 196 13.62 -13.50 16.64
N LYS A 197 12.78 -13.65 17.67
CA LYS A 197 12.16 -14.95 18.01
C LYS A 197 11.37 -15.52 16.83
N HIS A 198 10.52 -14.70 16.21
CA HIS A 198 9.71 -15.14 15.06
C HIS A 198 10.58 -15.56 13.87
N LEU A 199 11.64 -14.83 13.54
CA LEU A 199 12.51 -15.18 12.42
C LEU A 199 13.35 -16.43 12.69
N ILE A 200 13.87 -16.60 13.91
CA ILE A 200 14.59 -17.82 14.29
C ILE A 200 13.67 -19.05 14.21
N ALA A 201 12.43 -18.93 14.70
CA ALA A 201 11.43 -20.00 14.59
C ALA A 201 11.09 -20.35 13.12
N ARG A 202 11.27 -19.41 12.19
CA ARG A 202 11.10 -19.61 10.73
C ARG A 202 12.38 -20.08 10.03
N GLY A 203 13.36 -20.58 10.80
CA GLY A 203 14.58 -21.19 10.28
C GLY A 203 15.66 -20.21 9.84
N HIS A 204 15.55 -18.92 10.19
CA HIS A 204 16.61 -17.94 9.89
C HIS A 204 17.77 -18.06 10.87
N SER A 205 18.99 -17.83 10.38
CA SER A 205 20.20 -17.87 11.22
C SER A 205 20.16 -16.75 12.28
N ALA A 206 20.16 -17.14 13.55
CA ALA A 206 20.16 -16.21 14.69
C ALA A 206 21.28 -15.16 14.60
N ARG A 207 22.49 -15.58 14.18
CA ARG A 207 23.64 -14.68 13.99
C ARG A 207 23.31 -13.56 13.00
N ARG A 208 22.79 -13.92 11.82
CA ARG A 208 22.45 -12.95 10.76
C ARG A 208 21.29 -12.03 11.15
N VAL A 209 20.30 -12.57 11.85
CA VAL A 209 19.15 -11.78 12.35
C VAL A 209 19.64 -10.73 13.34
N ARG A 210 20.45 -11.13 14.33
CA ARG A 210 21.05 -10.20 15.31
C ARG A 210 21.95 -9.16 14.67
N GLU A 211 22.84 -9.55 13.76
CA GLU A 211 23.69 -8.62 13.00
C GLU A 211 22.83 -7.57 12.25
N ALA A 212 21.72 -8.00 11.63
CA ALA A 212 20.82 -7.10 10.93
C ALA A 212 20.09 -6.13 11.88
N ILE A 213 19.56 -6.63 13.01
CA ILE A 213 18.90 -5.80 14.02
C ILE A 213 19.90 -4.81 14.63
N GLN A 214 21.13 -5.25 14.91
CA GLN A 214 22.17 -4.40 15.49
C GLN A 214 22.55 -3.24 14.56
N ARG A 215 22.63 -3.48 13.25
CA ARG A 215 22.84 -2.39 12.27
C ARG A 215 21.71 -1.35 12.26
N VAL A 216 20.49 -1.74 12.60
CA VAL A 216 19.37 -0.80 12.73
C VAL A 216 19.34 -0.14 14.11
N ARG A 217 19.80 -0.84 15.16
CA ARG A 217 19.91 -0.28 16.51
C ARG A 217 20.76 0.98 16.53
N SER A 218 21.85 1.01 15.77
CA SER A 218 22.73 2.18 15.63
C SER A 218 22.14 3.36 14.86
N LEU A 219 20.98 3.21 14.21
CA LEU A 219 20.32 4.29 13.48
C LEU A 219 19.35 5.05 14.38
N SER A 220 19.33 6.37 14.27
CA SER A 220 18.33 7.21 14.93
C SER A 220 17.00 7.19 14.16
N ARG A 221 15.87 7.27 14.86
CA ARG A 221 14.54 7.33 14.22
C ARG A 221 14.46 8.47 13.20
N SER A 222 14.92 9.67 13.56
CA SER A 222 14.95 10.84 12.67
C SER A 222 15.69 10.57 11.36
N SER A 223 16.88 9.96 11.42
CA SER A 223 17.64 9.61 10.21
C SER A 223 16.93 8.60 9.31
N THR A 224 16.12 7.70 9.90
CA THR A 224 15.40 6.67 9.15
C THR A 224 14.10 7.17 8.51
N LEU A 225 13.55 8.28 9.02
CA LEU A 225 12.33 8.94 8.52
C LEU A 225 12.62 10.02 7.49
N ALA A 226 13.84 10.58 7.49
CA ALA A 226 14.26 11.59 6.52
C ALA A 226 14.03 11.10 5.07
N VAL A 227 13.44 11.98 4.26
CA VAL A 227 13.27 11.74 2.82
C VAL A 227 14.67 11.72 2.21
N LYS A 228 14.99 10.62 1.51
CA LYS A 228 16.22 10.55 0.74
C LYS A 228 15.94 11.04 -0.67
N ASP A 229 16.72 12.02 -1.13
CA ASP A 229 16.74 12.38 -2.53
C ASP A 229 17.10 11.13 -3.34
N LYS A 230 16.22 10.75 -4.25
CA LYS A 230 16.55 9.75 -5.27
C LYS A 230 17.58 10.39 -6.18
N LYS A 231 18.88 10.29 -5.84
CA LYS A 231 19.96 10.52 -6.80
C LYS A 231 19.59 9.76 -8.06
N GLY A 232 19.51 10.47 -9.19
CA GLY A 232 18.93 10.04 -10.46
C GLY A 232 19.12 8.55 -10.70
N ARG A 233 18.07 7.77 -10.41
CA ARG A 233 17.98 6.46 -11.02
C ARG A 233 17.65 6.79 -12.46
N ASP A 234 18.60 6.52 -13.34
CA ASP A 234 18.43 6.37 -14.78
C ASP A 234 17.21 5.46 -15.04
N CYS A 235 16.01 6.07 -15.03
CA CYS A 235 14.72 5.42 -15.15
C CYS A 235 13.97 5.91 -16.38
N ASP A 236 14.70 6.43 -17.35
CA ASP A 236 14.19 6.64 -18.69
C ASP A 236 14.57 5.39 -19.51
N ASN A 237 13.55 4.65 -19.97
CA ASN A 237 13.61 3.57 -20.98
C ASN A 237 14.02 2.14 -20.60
N LYS A 238 14.11 1.73 -19.32
CA LYS A 238 14.30 0.29 -18.99
C LYS A 238 12.97 -0.41 -18.76
N LEU A 239 12.52 -1.22 -19.72
CA LEU A 239 11.38 -2.12 -19.55
C LEU A 239 11.74 -3.20 -18.50
N PRO A 240 11.04 -3.29 -17.36
CA PRO A 240 11.32 -4.31 -16.36
C PRO A 240 10.85 -5.68 -16.89
N LEU A 241 11.79 -6.58 -17.15
CA LEU A 241 11.47 -7.99 -17.41
C LEU A 241 11.19 -8.71 -16.08
N VAL A 242 9.94 -9.14 -15.89
CA VAL A 242 9.52 -9.92 -14.72
C VAL A 242 9.42 -11.38 -15.13
N VAL A 243 10.17 -12.24 -14.44
CA VAL A 243 10.16 -13.69 -14.64
C VAL A 243 9.95 -14.40 -13.31
N THR A 244 9.31 -15.56 -13.36
CA THR A 244 9.14 -16.42 -12.18
C THR A 244 10.50 -16.92 -11.72
N PHE A 245 10.83 -16.72 -10.44
CA PHE A 245 12.08 -17.23 -9.88
C PHE A 245 12.00 -18.75 -9.68
N HIS A 246 13.04 -19.46 -10.12
CA HIS A 246 13.22 -20.88 -9.81
C HIS A 246 14.70 -21.13 -9.44
N PRO A 247 15.01 -21.83 -8.33
CA PRO A 247 16.38 -21.98 -7.84
C PRO A 247 17.30 -22.73 -8.81
N ASN A 248 16.73 -23.56 -9.68
CA ASN A 248 17.50 -24.33 -10.68
C ASN A 248 17.70 -23.59 -12.01
N LEU A 249 17.15 -22.38 -12.17
CA LEU A 249 17.37 -21.57 -13.38
C LEU A 249 18.66 -20.73 -13.25
N PRO A 250 19.45 -20.59 -14.33
CA PRO A 250 20.64 -19.76 -14.31
C PRO A 250 20.28 -18.28 -14.07
N PRO A 251 21.17 -17.48 -13.45
CA PRO A 251 20.94 -16.06 -13.28
C PRO A 251 20.84 -15.35 -14.63
N PHE A 252 19.68 -14.77 -14.94
CA PHE A 252 19.43 -14.04 -16.21
C PHE A 252 20.40 -12.87 -16.46
N ARG A 253 21.05 -12.34 -15.42
CA ARG A 253 22.06 -11.27 -15.52
C ARG A 253 23.30 -11.64 -16.36
N LYS A 254 23.50 -12.92 -16.69
CA LYS A 254 24.64 -13.41 -17.47
C LYS A 254 24.26 -13.97 -18.85
N SER A 255 22.97 -13.89 -19.24
CA SER A 255 22.54 -14.37 -20.56
C SER A 255 22.77 -13.30 -21.63
N PRO A 256 23.24 -13.65 -22.84
CA PRO A 256 23.45 -12.70 -23.95
C PRO A 256 22.15 -12.07 -24.49
N LEU A 257 20.98 -12.44 -23.95
CA LEU A 257 19.66 -12.03 -24.42
C LEU A 257 19.16 -10.69 -23.86
N THR A 258 19.93 -10.00 -23.01
CA THR A 258 19.39 -8.85 -22.24
C THR A 258 19.57 -7.47 -22.88
N THR A 259 20.25 -7.36 -24.03
CA THR A 259 20.47 -6.03 -24.65
C THR A 259 20.05 -5.96 -26.11
N THR A 260 20.21 -7.02 -26.90
CA THR A 260 20.08 -6.93 -28.37
C THR A 260 18.70 -7.35 -28.89
N THR A 261 18.01 -8.28 -28.21
CA THR A 261 16.76 -8.88 -28.72
C THR A 261 15.50 -8.08 -28.38
N PHE A 262 15.52 -7.21 -27.37
CA PHE A 262 14.33 -6.43 -27.00
C PHE A 262 14.09 -5.20 -27.88
N SER A 263 15.11 -4.68 -28.57
CA SER A 263 14.94 -3.61 -29.57
C SER A 263 14.15 -4.07 -30.81
N SER A 264 14.08 -5.38 -31.05
CA SER A 264 13.42 -5.98 -32.22
C SER A 264 11.96 -6.36 -31.97
N LEU A 265 11.44 -6.22 -30.74
CA LEU A 265 10.03 -6.43 -30.44
C LEU A 265 9.23 -5.14 -30.72
N GLN A 266 9.20 -4.73 -32.00
CA GLN A 266 8.03 -4.00 -32.50
C GLN A 266 6.88 -5.00 -32.48
N ILE A 267 5.83 -4.68 -31.72
CA ILE A 267 4.62 -5.50 -31.63
C ILE A 267 3.97 -5.50 -33.01
N ASP A 268 4.17 -6.58 -33.76
CA ASP A 268 3.42 -6.85 -34.97
C ASP A 268 2.01 -7.29 -34.56
N SER A 269 1.03 -6.46 -34.88
CA SER A 269 -0.37 -6.66 -34.55
C SER A 269 -0.99 -7.68 -35.51
N ASN A 270 -0.74 -8.98 -35.32
CA ASN A 270 -1.54 -10.08 -35.89
C ASN A 270 -1.29 -11.45 -35.22
N GLU A 271 -2.21 -11.84 -34.32
CA GLU A 271 -2.64 -13.21 -33.90
C GLU A 271 -1.63 -14.29 -33.39
N PRO A 272 -2.10 -15.43 -32.81
CA PRO A 272 -3.40 -15.79 -32.20
C PRO A 272 -3.29 -16.30 -30.74
N SER A 273 -4.44 -16.49 -30.11
CA SER A 273 -4.69 -16.90 -28.73
C SER A 273 -3.94 -18.14 -28.21
N LEU A 274 -3.36 -18.04 -26.99
CA LEU A 274 -2.99 -19.18 -26.16
C LEU A 274 -3.88 -19.24 -24.90
N LYS A 275 -4.55 -20.37 -24.72
CA LYS A 275 -5.44 -20.72 -23.61
C LYS A 275 -4.65 -20.84 -22.31
N ASN A 276 -5.16 -20.26 -21.22
CA ASN A 276 -4.65 -20.48 -19.86
C ASN A 276 -5.44 -21.61 -19.17
N PRO A 277 -4.77 -22.54 -18.46
CA PRO A 277 -5.43 -23.47 -17.55
C PRO A 277 -5.76 -22.79 -16.21
N SER A 278 -6.84 -23.28 -15.60
CA SER A 278 -7.47 -22.85 -14.35
C SER A 278 -6.60 -23.04 -13.10
N SER A 279 -6.66 -22.09 -12.16
CA SER A 279 -6.25 -22.28 -10.76
C SER A 279 -7.28 -21.68 -9.80
N PRO A 280 -7.36 -22.19 -8.54
CA PRO A 280 -8.54 -22.09 -7.70
C PRO A 280 -8.55 -20.85 -6.79
N THR A 281 -9.75 -20.59 -6.30
CA THR A 281 -10.24 -19.57 -5.38
C THR A 281 -9.56 -19.56 -4.02
N ASP A 282 -9.29 -18.36 -3.49
CA ASP A 282 -9.47 -18.11 -2.06
C ASP A 282 -9.80 -16.63 -1.81
N ASP A 283 -10.87 -16.42 -1.06
CA ASP A 283 -11.51 -15.15 -0.75
C ASP A 283 -10.97 -14.57 0.55
N HIS A 284 -10.58 -13.29 0.57
CA HIS A 284 -10.71 -12.46 1.78
C HIS A 284 -10.77 -10.97 1.40
N ALA A 285 -11.93 -10.36 1.69
CA ALA A 285 -12.17 -8.93 1.51
C ALA A 285 -11.29 -8.10 2.45
N THR A 286 -10.55 -7.14 1.89
CA THR A 286 -9.73 -6.18 2.63
C THR A 286 -10.55 -4.95 3.00
N TYR A 287 -10.72 -4.72 4.30
CA TYR A 287 -11.19 -3.45 4.86
C TYR A 287 -10.05 -2.42 4.80
N GLU A 288 -10.29 -1.28 4.15
CA GLU A 288 -9.39 -0.12 4.17
C GLU A 288 -9.93 0.97 5.10
N THR A 289 -9.11 1.34 6.09
CA THR A 289 -9.36 2.43 7.03
C THR A 289 -8.80 3.73 6.45
N PHE A 290 -9.57 4.83 6.50
CA PHE A 290 -9.13 6.17 6.13
C PHE A 290 -9.15 7.07 7.36
N LEU A 291 -8.14 7.93 7.55
CA LEU A 291 -8.07 8.84 8.68
C LEU A 291 -8.50 10.26 8.26
N TYR A 292 -9.53 10.79 8.90
CA TYR A 292 -9.80 12.22 8.98
C TYR A 292 -9.37 12.73 10.36
N VAL A 293 -8.38 13.61 10.40
CA VAL A 293 -8.05 14.35 11.63
C VAL A 293 -8.97 15.57 11.69
N LEU A 294 -10.11 15.42 12.37
CA LEU A 294 -11.00 16.53 12.68
C LEU A 294 -10.55 17.18 13.99
N LEU A 295 -9.93 18.36 13.88
CA LEU A 295 -9.66 19.24 15.01
C LEU A 295 -10.98 19.95 15.37
N PHE A 296 -11.74 19.39 16.30
CA PHE A 296 -12.85 20.12 16.90
C PHE A 296 -12.30 21.10 17.94
N HIS A 297 -12.62 22.39 17.77
CA HIS A 297 -12.59 23.36 18.87
C HIS A 297 -13.97 23.35 19.52
N LEU A 298 -14.01 22.99 20.80
CA LEU A 298 -15.14 23.31 21.68
C LEU A 298 -14.86 24.67 22.32
#